data_AF-A0A532ET60-F1
#
_entry.id   AF-A0A532ET60-F1
#
_cell.length_a   1.000
_cell.length_b   1.000
_cell.length_c   1.000
_cell.angle_alpha   90.00
_cell.angle_beta   90.00
_cell.angle_gamma   90.00
#
_symmetry.space_group_name_H-M   'P 1'
#
loop_
_entity.id
_entity.type
_entity.pdbx_description
1 polymer ?
#
loop_
_entity_poly.entity_id
_entity_poly.type
_entity_poly.pdbx_seq_one_letter_code
_entity_poly.pdbx_strand_id
1 'polypeptide(L)'
;MVAIGHAVIPTERLNHIRLVTGAWMLCVLLLAACVKPLEFPPLGDPLPVSAKLDMAPPIKDLTIRYSDSCGQLQEIPLGDRLQEAVREGLRRTFNTTVDDSAGDTAIPDYVIHVDLVDSSFDLNKEALYDRAPAVLHLNAIARIHDRKGALLRQTDIKIDRQERLRLEQLSKNCNYLIDPFIRDTVIDFATRVSLNARQAVTGQETASSTELSPIPVGSVGASSASPSQALRFKAMLLDENSNLILEGGEHVRVRVDIINAGTRVIESASASLTGTPIVIEQFPATTLPIPPLQPGQTKSIEFIATLPPTKQAQQAAIHVTVAESGGAQAPSQTLSLAIQPAGTGQDDVNQIPAPAPGFHQPQTYLVSIGVGAYRDPKLTLRRFAATDAETVAAYFQSLGGVPPSNVRLLHNQKALRADIHEALYGWLPQHAAKDAVVIVYFSGQAMVTPSGDILLTLYDGNAGDSTRLYPLTDLESAFARLKTKQIIFLFDGMVSRRL
;
A
#
# COMPACT_ATOMS: atom_id res chain seq x y z
N MET A 1 12.61 -2.86 3.09
CA MET A 1 11.23 -3.26 3.44
C MET A 1 10.97 -2.75 4.86
N VAL A 2 10.38 -1.55 4.98
CA VAL A 2 10.08 -0.91 6.27
C VAL A 2 8.61 -1.18 6.57
N ALA A 3 8.35 -1.97 7.60
CA ALA A 3 7.01 -2.18 8.13
C ALA A 3 6.73 -1.06 9.13
N ILE A 4 5.78 -0.19 8.82
CA ILE A 4 5.20 0.74 9.79
C ILE A 4 4.03 0.00 10.44
N GLY A 5 4.31 -0.73 11.52
CA GLY A 5 3.28 -1.33 12.36
C GLY A 5 2.71 -0.29 13.31
N HIS A 6 1.44 0.04 13.16
CA HIS A 6 0.66 0.71 14.21
C HIS A 6 0.44 -0.30 15.34
N ALA A 7 1.07 -0.09 16.49
CA ALA A 7 0.77 -0.83 17.71
C ALA A 7 0.04 0.10 18.70
N VAL A 8 -1.27 -0.12 18.83
CA VAL A 8 -2.06 0.36 19.96
C VAL A 8 -1.85 -0.65 21.09
N ILE A 9 -1.18 -0.25 22.17
CA ILE A 9 -0.95 -1.10 23.36
C ILE A 9 -1.98 -0.74 24.42
N PRO A 10 -2.83 -1.67 24.87
CA PRO A 10 -3.46 -1.57 26.18
C PRO A 10 -2.56 -2.20 27.25
N THR A 11 -2.35 -1.44 28.31
CA THR A 11 -1.67 -1.77 29.57
C THR A 11 -2.49 -2.78 30.39
N GLU A 12 -1.89 -3.89 30.83
CA GLU A 12 -2.00 -4.42 32.22
C GLU A 12 -1.15 -5.71 32.44
N ARG A 13 -0.45 -5.71 33.58
CA ARG A 13 0.01 -6.80 34.47
C ARG A 13 1.22 -7.71 34.17
N LEU A 14 2.30 -7.32 34.85
CA LEU A 14 3.29 -8.05 35.66
C LEU A 14 3.31 -9.59 35.77
N ASN A 15 4.58 -10.05 35.83
CA ASN A 15 5.18 -11.13 36.63
C ASN A 15 5.03 -12.59 36.17
N HIS A 16 6.13 -13.17 35.64
CA HIS A 16 7.13 -13.91 36.42
C HIS A 16 8.17 -14.67 35.55
N ILE A 17 9.43 -14.63 36.00
CA ILE A 17 10.38 -15.77 36.10
C ILE A 17 11.35 -16.12 34.92
N ARG A 18 12.62 -15.80 35.22
CA ARG A 18 13.89 -16.57 35.13
C ARG A 18 14.71 -16.68 33.83
N LEU A 19 15.89 -16.07 33.93
CA LEU A 19 17.18 -16.41 33.31
C LEU A 19 17.48 -17.93 33.36
N VAL A 20 17.93 -18.49 32.23
CA VAL A 20 18.92 -19.57 32.20
C VAL A 20 19.93 -19.27 31.09
N THR A 21 21.19 -19.15 31.50
CA THR A 21 22.41 -19.05 30.70
C THR A 21 22.79 -20.43 30.14
N GLY A 22 23.26 -20.52 28.88
CA GLY A 22 24.00 -21.72 28.46
C GLY A 22 24.24 -21.92 26.97
N ALA A 23 25.47 -21.58 26.55
CA ALA A 23 26.35 -22.28 25.61
C ALA A 23 26.02 -22.43 24.11
N TRP A 24 27.04 -22.02 23.35
CA TRP A 24 27.31 -22.19 21.92
C TRP A 24 27.11 -23.62 21.35
N MET A 25 26.53 -23.74 20.16
CA MET A 25 27.16 -24.51 19.07
C MET A 25 26.50 -24.28 17.69
N LEU A 26 27.36 -24.08 16.69
CA LEU A 26 27.24 -24.36 15.25
C LEU A 26 25.99 -23.85 14.50
N CYS A 27 26.13 -22.68 13.88
CA CYS A 27 25.24 -22.18 12.85
C CYS A 27 25.61 -22.83 11.50
N VAL A 28 24.91 -23.91 11.14
CA VAL A 28 24.82 -24.35 9.74
C VAL A 28 23.78 -23.44 9.07
N LEU A 29 24.26 -22.48 8.29
CA LEU A 29 23.44 -21.63 7.42
C LEU A 29 22.84 -22.47 6.29
N LEU A 30 21.71 -23.12 6.57
CA LEU A 30 20.75 -23.46 5.53
C LEU A 30 20.10 -22.16 5.07
N LEU A 31 20.33 -21.79 3.81
CA LEU A 31 19.57 -20.77 3.10
C LEU A 31 18.12 -21.25 2.96
N ALA A 32 17.36 -21.19 4.05
CA ALA A 32 15.92 -21.12 3.96
C ALA A 32 15.60 -19.72 3.44
N ALA A 33 15.24 -19.64 2.15
CA ALA A 33 14.53 -18.48 1.64
C ALA A 33 13.41 -18.15 2.63
N CYS A 34 13.37 -16.92 3.14
CA CYS A 34 12.27 -16.47 3.99
C CYS A 34 10.98 -16.51 3.17
N VAL A 35 10.31 -17.66 3.15
CA VAL A 35 8.95 -17.80 2.62
C VAL A 35 8.08 -16.96 3.54
N LYS A 36 7.53 -15.87 3.01
CA LYS A 36 6.56 -15.07 3.76
C LYS A 36 5.37 -15.98 4.12
N PRO A 37 4.95 -16.05 5.40
CA PRO A 37 3.81 -16.86 5.78
C PRO A 37 2.56 -16.40 5.02
N LEU A 38 1.70 -17.35 4.64
CA LEU A 38 0.40 -17.04 4.04
C LEU A 38 -0.49 -16.36 5.09
N GLU A 39 -0.88 -15.11 4.84
CA GLU A 39 -1.79 -14.36 5.72
C GLU A 39 -3.24 -14.66 5.33
N PHE A 40 -3.91 -15.49 6.13
CA PHE A 40 -5.32 -15.81 5.94
C PHE A 40 -6.23 -14.78 6.64
N PRO A 41 -7.43 -14.51 6.09
CA PRO A 41 -8.49 -13.83 6.84
C PRO A 41 -8.92 -14.67 8.07
N PRO A 42 -9.69 -14.11 9.02
CA PRO A 42 -10.13 -14.84 10.20
C PRO A 42 -10.97 -16.08 9.81
N LEU A 43 -10.46 -17.28 10.12
CA LEU A 43 -11.15 -18.57 9.86
C LEU A 43 -11.95 -19.10 11.07
N GLY A 44 -12.06 -18.29 12.13
CA GLY A 44 -12.65 -18.66 13.42
C GLY A 44 -11.72 -19.54 14.28
N ASP A 45 -12.16 -19.87 15.50
CA ASP A 45 -11.38 -20.70 16.41
C ASP A 45 -11.21 -22.13 15.87
N PRO A 46 -10.02 -22.74 15.93
CA PRO A 46 -9.79 -24.10 15.45
C PRO A 46 -10.76 -25.13 16.05
N LEU A 47 -11.32 -25.98 15.20
CA LEU A 47 -12.27 -27.01 15.61
C LEU A 47 -11.54 -28.19 16.28
N PRO A 48 -12.05 -28.75 17.38
CA PRO A 48 -11.43 -29.86 18.11
C PRO A 48 -11.71 -31.23 17.46
N VAL A 49 -11.59 -31.30 16.14
CA VAL A 49 -11.81 -32.51 15.31
C VAL A 49 -10.69 -32.62 14.27
N SER A 50 -10.50 -33.82 13.74
CA SER A 50 -9.46 -34.10 12.76
C SER A 50 -9.97 -34.06 11.32
N ALA A 51 -9.15 -33.53 10.42
CA ALA A 51 -9.47 -33.43 9.00
C ALA A 51 -8.32 -33.95 8.13
N LYS A 52 -8.66 -34.64 7.04
CA LYS A 52 -7.70 -34.99 5.98
C LYS A 52 -8.04 -34.24 4.71
N LEU A 53 -7.02 -33.64 4.10
CA LEU A 53 -7.12 -33.09 2.76
C LEU A 53 -6.87 -34.19 1.73
N ASP A 54 -7.81 -34.36 0.81
CA ASP A 54 -7.60 -35.15 -0.39
C ASP A 54 -7.77 -34.26 -1.62
N MET A 55 -6.70 -34.11 -2.40
CA MET A 55 -6.70 -33.33 -3.62
C MET A 55 -6.44 -34.23 -4.82
N ALA A 56 -7.35 -34.15 -5.79
CA ALA A 56 -7.24 -34.92 -7.01
C ALA A 56 -5.97 -34.54 -7.81
N PRO A 57 -5.36 -35.49 -8.53
CA PRO A 57 -4.16 -35.23 -9.36
C PRO A 57 -4.26 -34.01 -10.31
N PRO A 58 -5.41 -33.70 -10.95
CA PRO A 58 -5.53 -32.51 -11.80
C PRO A 58 -5.24 -31.17 -11.11
N ILE A 59 -5.46 -31.07 -9.79
CA ILE A 59 -5.06 -29.87 -9.02
C ILE A 59 -3.55 -29.88 -8.80
N LYS A 60 -2.97 -31.04 -8.46
CA LYS A 60 -1.54 -31.18 -8.13
C LYS A 60 -0.65 -30.83 -9.32
N ASP A 61 -1.06 -31.22 -10.52
CA ASP A 61 -0.28 -31.00 -11.75
C ASP A 61 -0.59 -29.64 -12.44
N LEU A 62 -1.44 -28.81 -11.83
CA LEU A 62 -1.89 -27.55 -12.44
C LEU A 62 -0.73 -26.56 -12.58
N THR A 63 -0.39 -26.23 -13.83
CA THR A 63 0.65 -25.27 -14.17
C THR A 63 0.07 -24.16 -15.03
N ILE A 64 0.21 -22.91 -14.60
CA ILE A 64 -0.07 -21.75 -15.44
C ILE A 64 1.12 -21.55 -16.38
N ARG A 65 0.83 -21.44 -17.67
CA ARG A 65 1.81 -21.10 -18.70
C ARG A 65 1.42 -19.77 -19.31
N TYR A 66 2.35 -18.84 -19.35
CA TYR A 66 2.17 -17.59 -20.06
C TYR A 66 3.50 -17.17 -20.65
N SER A 67 3.47 -16.31 -21.66
CA SER A 67 4.69 -15.77 -22.22
C SER A 67 4.89 -14.36 -21.67
N ASP A 68 6.11 -14.01 -21.29
CA ASP A 68 6.43 -12.69 -20.75
C ASP A 68 6.51 -11.62 -21.87
N SER A 69 6.91 -10.40 -21.53
CA SER A 69 7.00 -9.29 -22.49
C SER A 69 8.13 -9.43 -23.52
N CYS A 70 9.08 -10.34 -23.29
CA CYS A 70 10.14 -10.65 -24.25
C CYS A 70 9.87 -11.94 -25.03
N GLY A 71 8.67 -12.51 -24.88
CA GLY A 71 8.26 -13.71 -25.58
C GLY A 71 8.75 -15.00 -24.92
N GLN A 72 9.45 -14.95 -23.78
CA GLN A 72 9.89 -16.17 -23.10
C GLN A 72 8.71 -16.83 -22.40
N LEU A 73 8.63 -18.16 -22.49
CA LEU A 73 7.60 -18.93 -21.82
C LEU A 73 7.94 -19.05 -20.33
N GLN A 74 7.00 -18.65 -19.49
CA GLN A 74 7.06 -18.75 -18.04
C GLN A 74 6.07 -19.82 -17.55
N GLU A 75 6.48 -20.59 -16.55
CA GLU A 75 5.67 -21.62 -15.93
C GLU A 75 5.53 -21.35 -14.43
N ILE A 76 4.29 -21.37 -13.93
CA ILE A 76 3.98 -21.23 -12.51
C ILE A 76 3.29 -22.52 -12.05
N PRO A 77 3.90 -23.31 -11.13
CA PRO A 77 3.27 -24.49 -10.55
C PRO A 77 2.18 -24.06 -9.56
N LEU A 78 1.00 -23.73 -10.10
CA LEU A 78 -0.13 -23.27 -9.30
C LEU A 78 -0.67 -24.39 -8.39
N GLY A 79 -0.58 -25.64 -8.82
CA GLY A 79 -1.02 -26.81 -8.07
C GLY A 79 -0.37 -26.95 -6.71
N ASP A 80 0.97 -26.91 -6.67
CA ASP A 80 1.74 -26.94 -5.42
C ASP A 80 1.34 -25.80 -4.47
N ARG A 81 1.15 -24.59 -5.04
CA ARG A 81 0.76 -23.41 -4.27
C ARG A 81 -0.66 -23.54 -3.70
N LEU A 82 -1.61 -24.05 -4.48
CA LEU A 82 -2.98 -24.32 -4.04
C LEU A 82 -3.01 -25.40 -2.95
N GLN A 83 -2.25 -26.48 -3.13
CA GLN A 83 -2.19 -27.56 -2.15
C GLN A 83 -1.66 -27.07 -0.80
N GLU A 84 -0.57 -26.32 -0.82
CA GLU A 84 0.03 -25.80 0.41
C GLU A 84 -0.89 -24.81 1.12
N ALA A 85 -1.55 -23.92 0.37
CA ALA A 85 -2.48 -22.97 0.98
C ALA A 85 -3.72 -23.63 1.54
N VAL A 86 -4.32 -24.61 0.85
CA VAL A 86 -5.48 -25.33 1.39
C VAL A 86 -5.07 -26.14 2.62
N ARG A 87 -3.90 -26.78 2.61
CA ARG A 87 -3.36 -27.46 3.80
C ARG A 87 -3.22 -26.50 4.97
N GLU A 88 -2.62 -25.34 4.75
CA GLU A 88 -2.45 -24.32 5.80
C GLU A 88 -3.79 -23.75 6.28
N GLY A 89 -4.75 -23.52 5.37
CA GLY A 89 -6.11 -23.11 5.71
C GLY A 89 -6.83 -24.14 6.58
N LEU A 90 -6.66 -25.42 6.29
CA LEU A 90 -7.19 -26.52 7.10
C LEU A 90 -6.49 -26.62 8.46
N ARG A 91 -5.16 -26.44 8.54
CA ARG A 91 -4.43 -26.40 9.83
C ARG A 91 -4.90 -25.28 10.74
N ARG A 92 -5.39 -24.18 10.17
CA ARG A 92 -5.99 -23.06 10.92
C ARG A 92 -7.45 -23.31 11.28
N THR A 93 -8.13 -24.19 10.55
CA THR A 93 -9.55 -24.52 10.77
C THR A 93 -9.74 -25.69 11.73
N PHE A 94 -8.81 -26.64 11.75
CA PHE A 94 -8.86 -27.89 12.51
C PHE A 94 -7.65 -28.01 13.43
N ASN A 95 -7.84 -28.44 14.67
CA ASN A 95 -6.74 -28.70 15.62
C ASN A 95 -5.78 -29.79 15.13
N THR A 96 -6.30 -30.76 14.38
CA THR A 96 -5.52 -31.89 13.87
C THR A 96 -5.77 -32.05 12.37
N THR A 97 -4.71 -31.99 11.57
CA THR A 97 -4.74 -32.33 10.15
C THR A 97 -3.91 -33.58 9.90
N VAL A 98 -4.46 -34.56 9.19
CA VAL A 98 -3.76 -35.79 8.80
C VAL A 98 -3.19 -35.62 7.39
N ASP A 99 -1.88 -35.80 7.25
CA ASP A 99 -1.16 -35.73 5.97
C ASP A 99 -0.69 -37.14 5.54
N ASP A 100 -0.67 -37.41 4.23
CA ASP A 100 -0.17 -38.68 3.66
C ASP A 100 1.36 -38.84 3.74
N SER A 101 2.09 -37.79 4.16
CA SER A 101 3.56 -37.68 4.06
C SER A 101 4.32 -38.32 5.23
N ALA A 102 3.63 -38.62 6.33
CA ALA A 102 4.16 -39.35 7.47
C ALA A 102 3.32 -40.62 7.62
N GLY A 103 3.90 -41.73 8.08
CA GLY A 103 3.21 -43.02 8.29
C GLY A 103 2.15 -42.99 9.41
N ASP A 104 1.35 -41.93 9.46
CA ASP A 104 0.29 -41.67 10.40
C ASP A 104 -0.95 -42.47 10.00
N THR A 105 -1.27 -43.47 10.81
CA THR A 105 -2.40 -44.39 10.57
C THR A 105 -3.69 -43.89 11.22
N ALA A 106 -3.70 -42.63 11.67
CA ALA A 106 -4.84 -42.00 12.30
C ALA A 106 -6.02 -41.85 11.32
N ILE A 107 -7.18 -42.39 11.71
CA ILE A 107 -8.43 -42.27 10.94
C ILE A 107 -9.00 -40.86 11.19
N PRO A 108 -9.12 -39.99 10.16
CA PRO A 108 -9.64 -38.64 10.33
C PRO A 108 -11.15 -38.65 10.59
N ASP A 109 -11.65 -37.62 11.30
CA ASP A 109 -13.09 -37.42 11.53
C ASP A 109 -13.80 -36.93 10.27
N TYR A 110 -13.09 -36.16 9.44
CA TYR A 110 -13.59 -35.62 8.18
C TYR A 110 -12.57 -35.74 7.04
N VAL A 111 -13.07 -35.98 5.82
CA VAL A 111 -12.25 -35.97 4.60
C VAL A 111 -12.76 -34.87 3.66
N ILE A 112 -11.87 -33.96 3.29
CA ILE A 112 -12.16 -32.84 2.38
C ILE A 112 -11.56 -33.19 1.03
N HIS A 113 -12.42 -33.56 0.08
CA HIS A 113 -12.02 -33.73 -1.32
C HIS A 113 -12.16 -32.40 -2.06
N VAL A 114 -11.12 -32.02 -2.79
CA VAL A 114 -11.15 -30.85 -3.69
C VAL A 114 -10.81 -31.30 -5.11
N ASP A 115 -11.74 -31.08 -6.04
CA ASP A 115 -11.63 -31.49 -7.44
C ASP A 115 -11.67 -30.25 -8.36
N LEU A 116 -10.66 -30.06 -9.20
CA LEU A 116 -10.67 -28.99 -10.21
C LEU A 116 -11.66 -29.37 -11.32
N VAL A 117 -12.56 -28.45 -11.63
CA VAL A 117 -13.48 -28.57 -12.76
C VAL A 117 -12.85 -27.96 -14.00
N ASP A 118 -12.46 -26.68 -13.89
CA ASP A 118 -11.79 -25.96 -14.96
C ASP A 118 -10.91 -24.85 -14.39
N SER A 119 -9.93 -24.44 -15.20
CA SER A 119 -9.05 -23.33 -14.90
C SER A 119 -8.64 -22.65 -16.19
N SER A 120 -8.58 -21.33 -16.20
CA SER A 120 -7.97 -20.58 -17.30
C SER A 120 -7.19 -19.39 -16.77
N PHE A 121 -6.10 -19.07 -17.45
CA PHE A 121 -5.31 -17.89 -17.21
C PHE A 121 -5.08 -17.19 -18.55
N ASP A 122 -5.51 -15.94 -18.64
CA ASP A 122 -5.24 -15.08 -19.78
C ASP A 122 -4.38 -13.90 -19.33
N LEU A 123 -3.37 -13.57 -20.15
CA LEU A 123 -2.53 -12.40 -19.96
C LEU A 123 -2.49 -11.63 -21.28
N ASN A 124 -3.24 -10.54 -21.33
CA ASN A 124 -3.35 -9.73 -22.54
C ASN A 124 -2.12 -8.82 -22.69
N LYS A 125 -1.26 -9.17 -23.66
CA LYS A 125 -0.03 -8.45 -23.99
C LYS A 125 -0.19 -7.32 -25.00
N GLU A 126 -1.33 -7.23 -25.68
CA GLU A 126 -1.60 -6.19 -26.67
C GLU A 126 -1.97 -4.84 -26.02
N ALA A 127 -2.01 -4.82 -24.69
CA ALA A 127 -2.07 -3.58 -23.93
C ALA A 127 -0.76 -2.79 -24.11
N LEU A 128 -0.84 -1.62 -24.72
CA LEU A 128 0.21 -0.66 -25.06
C LEU A 128 1.06 -0.11 -23.87
N TYR A 129 1.17 -0.81 -22.73
CA TYR A 129 1.62 -0.26 -21.44
C TYR A 129 2.54 -1.18 -20.62
N ASP A 130 3.11 -0.64 -19.53
CA ASP A 130 3.85 -1.37 -18.49
C ASP A 130 2.97 -2.30 -17.62
N ARG A 131 1.67 -2.42 -17.94
CA ARG A 131 0.71 -3.27 -17.21
C ARG A 131 -0.21 -4.06 -18.15
N ALA A 132 -0.09 -5.38 -18.10
CA ALA A 132 -0.95 -6.31 -18.85
C ALA A 132 -2.18 -6.72 -18.02
N PRO A 133 -3.40 -6.61 -18.55
CA PRO A 133 -4.58 -7.24 -17.95
C PRO A 133 -4.35 -8.75 -17.81
N ALA A 134 -4.52 -9.27 -16.60
CA ALA A 134 -4.51 -10.70 -16.32
C ALA A 134 -5.85 -11.12 -15.73
N VAL A 135 -6.34 -12.25 -16.22
CA VAL A 135 -7.59 -12.87 -15.77
C VAL A 135 -7.28 -14.31 -15.40
N LEU A 136 -7.58 -14.69 -14.15
CA LEU A 136 -7.45 -16.05 -13.65
C LEU A 136 -8.82 -16.56 -13.19
N HIS A 137 -9.29 -17.60 -13.87
CA HIS A 137 -10.48 -18.36 -13.51
C HIS A 137 -10.05 -19.69 -12.89
N LEU A 138 -10.57 -20.00 -11.70
CA LEU A 138 -10.42 -21.30 -11.04
C LEU A 138 -11.78 -21.78 -10.54
N ASN A 139 -12.24 -22.89 -11.09
CA ASN A 139 -13.48 -23.53 -10.69
C ASN A 139 -13.17 -24.93 -10.15
N ALA A 140 -13.56 -25.17 -8.90
CA ALA A 140 -13.41 -26.47 -8.25
C ALA A 140 -14.68 -26.85 -7.50
N ILE A 141 -14.82 -28.13 -7.16
CA ILE A 141 -15.86 -28.63 -6.28
C ILE A 141 -15.19 -29.14 -5.01
N ALA A 142 -15.63 -28.64 -3.86
CA ALA A 142 -15.22 -29.13 -2.55
C ALA A 142 -16.32 -30.06 -1.98
N ARG A 143 -15.93 -31.28 -1.59
CA ARG A 143 -16.82 -32.30 -1.00
C ARG A 143 -16.30 -32.73 0.36
N ILE A 144 -17.10 -32.54 1.40
CA ILE A 144 -16.74 -32.87 2.78
C ILE A 144 -17.51 -34.11 3.20
N HIS A 145 -16.79 -35.15 3.61
CA HIS A 145 -17.35 -36.40 4.09
C HIS A 145 -17.05 -36.60 5.57
N ASP A 146 -17.95 -37.27 6.28
CA ASP A 146 -17.72 -37.74 7.63
C ASP A 146 -16.87 -39.02 7.66
N ARG A 147 -16.54 -39.47 8.87
CA ARG A 147 -15.81 -40.72 9.13
C ARG A 147 -16.48 -41.98 8.54
N LYS A 148 -17.80 -41.97 8.30
CA LYS A 148 -18.54 -43.10 7.70
C LYS A 148 -18.57 -43.02 6.17
N GLY A 149 -18.00 -41.96 5.58
CA GLY A 149 -18.05 -41.70 4.15
C GLY A 149 -19.35 -41.04 3.69
N ALA A 150 -20.19 -40.54 4.60
CA ALA A 150 -21.38 -39.80 4.23
C ALA A 150 -21.01 -38.37 3.80
N LEU A 151 -21.52 -37.94 2.64
CA LEU A 151 -21.33 -36.58 2.15
C LEU A 151 -22.13 -35.60 3.02
N LEU A 152 -21.41 -34.70 3.71
CA LEU A 152 -21.99 -33.66 4.55
C LEU A 152 -22.29 -32.40 3.77
N ARG A 153 -21.40 -32.05 2.83
CA ARG A 153 -21.52 -30.83 2.03
C ARG A 153 -20.76 -30.96 0.72
N GLN A 154 -21.37 -30.45 -0.34
CA GLN A 154 -20.73 -30.23 -1.64
C GLN A 154 -20.91 -28.76 -2.02
N THR A 155 -19.85 -28.08 -2.45
CA THR A 155 -19.91 -26.65 -2.79
C THR A 155 -18.97 -26.32 -3.94
N ASP A 156 -19.43 -25.46 -4.84
CA ASP A 156 -18.62 -24.90 -5.91
C ASP A 156 -17.70 -23.80 -5.35
N ILE A 157 -16.42 -23.91 -5.64
CA ILE A 157 -15.39 -22.91 -5.32
C ILE A 157 -15.01 -22.22 -6.63
N LYS A 158 -15.54 -21.01 -6.82
CA LYS A 158 -15.32 -20.19 -8.04
C LYS A 158 -14.47 -18.98 -7.72
N ILE A 159 -13.33 -18.83 -8.37
CA ILE A 159 -12.46 -17.66 -8.27
C ILE A 159 -12.36 -17.01 -9.65
N ASP A 160 -12.83 -15.77 -9.75
CA ASP A 160 -12.68 -14.91 -10.91
C ASP A 160 -11.84 -13.70 -10.50
N ARG A 161 -10.53 -13.76 -10.74
CA ARG A 161 -9.62 -12.66 -10.39
C ARG A 161 -9.15 -11.95 -11.65
N GLN A 162 -9.42 -10.66 -11.69
CA GLN A 162 -8.96 -9.77 -12.75
C GLN A 162 -8.14 -8.62 -12.16
N GLU A 163 -6.87 -8.53 -12.57
CA GLU A 163 -5.98 -7.46 -12.14
C GLU A 163 -5.07 -7.04 -13.30
N ARG A 164 -4.40 -5.89 -13.18
CA ARG A 164 -3.40 -5.44 -14.16
C ARG A 164 -2.01 -5.70 -13.61
N LEU A 165 -1.32 -6.72 -14.14
CA LEU A 165 0.01 -7.11 -13.71
C LEU A 165 1.04 -6.11 -14.22
N ARG A 166 1.86 -5.57 -13.31
CA ARG A 166 2.96 -4.66 -13.63
C ARG A 166 4.15 -5.42 -14.19
N LEU A 167 4.80 -4.85 -15.18
CA LEU A 167 6.16 -5.21 -15.58
C LEU A 167 7.15 -4.73 -14.52
N GLU A 168 8.14 -5.56 -14.23
CA GLU A 168 9.20 -5.23 -13.29
C GLU A 168 10.07 -4.10 -13.85
N GLN A 169 10.10 -2.96 -13.17
CA GLN A 169 10.74 -1.71 -13.61
C GLN A 169 12.27 -1.72 -13.40
N LEU A 170 12.94 -2.73 -13.95
CA LEU A 170 14.39 -2.75 -14.13
C LEU A 170 14.66 -2.67 -15.63
N SER A 171 15.64 -1.88 -16.06
CA SER A 171 15.88 -1.45 -17.46
C SER A 171 16.10 -2.58 -18.50
N LYS A 172 15.98 -3.85 -18.11
CA LYS A 172 16.06 -5.05 -18.95
C LYS A 172 15.07 -6.16 -18.58
N ASN A 173 14.13 -5.94 -17.66
CA ASN A 173 13.29 -7.01 -17.14
C ASN A 173 11.98 -7.14 -17.91
N CYS A 174 11.76 -8.34 -18.43
CA CYS A 174 10.57 -8.71 -19.19
C CYS A 174 9.47 -9.31 -18.30
N ASN A 175 9.77 -9.46 -17.00
CA ASN A 175 8.96 -10.21 -16.04
C ASN A 175 7.78 -9.39 -15.55
N TYR A 176 6.62 -10.02 -15.50
CA TYR A 176 5.47 -9.48 -14.78
C TYR A 176 5.60 -9.80 -13.29
N LEU A 177 5.25 -8.84 -12.43
CA LEU A 177 5.10 -9.01 -10.98
C LEU A 177 3.82 -9.82 -10.67
N ILE A 178 3.81 -11.09 -11.05
CA ILE A 178 2.66 -12.00 -10.99
C ILE A 178 2.51 -12.71 -9.63
N ASP A 179 3.59 -12.82 -8.84
CA ASP A 179 3.57 -13.55 -7.57
C ASP A 179 2.50 -13.05 -6.57
N PRO A 180 2.30 -11.73 -6.35
CA PRO A 180 1.23 -11.25 -5.47
C PRO A 180 -0.16 -11.67 -5.95
N PHE A 181 -0.43 -11.54 -7.26
CA PHE A 181 -1.69 -11.92 -7.88
C PHE A 181 -1.99 -13.41 -7.67
N ILE A 182 -0.99 -14.28 -7.88
CA ILE A 182 -1.12 -15.73 -7.65
C ILE A 182 -1.33 -16.04 -6.18
N ARG A 183 -0.51 -15.46 -5.30
CA ARG A 183 -0.59 -15.69 -3.85
C ARG A 183 -1.97 -15.32 -3.32
N ASP A 184 -2.50 -14.17 -3.70
CA ASP A 184 -3.78 -13.68 -3.19
C ASP A 184 -4.96 -14.53 -3.74
N THR A 185 -4.85 -15.02 -4.99
CA THR A 185 -5.81 -15.99 -5.57
C THR A 185 -5.82 -17.29 -4.77
N VAL A 186 -4.64 -17.82 -4.49
CA VAL A 186 -4.45 -19.07 -3.75
C VAL A 186 -5.00 -18.96 -2.32
N ILE A 187 -4.80 -17.82 -1.65
CA ILE A 187 -5.36 -17.55 -0.32
C ILE A 187 -6.89 -17.48 -0.37
N ASP A 188 -7.49 -16.81 -1.35
CA ASP A 188 -8.96 -16.75 -1.50
C ASP A 188 -9.55 -18.15 -1.73
N PHE A 189 -8.97 -18.93 -2.64
CA PHE A 189 -9.36 -20.31 -2.89
C PHE A 189 -9.32 -21.15 -1.60
N ALA A 190 -8.19 -21.14 -0.89
CA ALA A 190 -8.00 -21.90 0.33
C ALA A 190 -8.91 -21.44 1.47
N THR A 191 -9.18 -20.13 1.56
CA THR A 191 -10.14 -19.56 2.51
C THR A 191 -11.53 -20.10 2.26
N ARG A 192 -12.00 -20.10 1.01
CA ARG A 192 -13.35 -20.59 0.67
C ARG A 192 -13.49 -22.09 0.94
N VAL A 193 -12.47 -22.90 0.64
CA VAL A 193 -12.46 -24.32 0.99
C VAL A 193 -12.54 -24.50 2.52
N SER A 194 -11.70 -23.78 3.26
CA SER A 194 -11.63 -23.86 4.73
C SER A 194 -12.93 -23.46 5.41
N LEU A 195 -13.56 -22.37 4.97
CA LEU A 195 -14.85 -21.92 5.50
C LEU A 195 -15.97 -22.92 5.18
N ASN A 196 -16.02 -23.50 3.98
CA ASN A 196 -17.00 -24.53 3.65
C ASN A 196 -16.79 -25.82 4.47
N ALA A 197 -15.53 -26.20 4.72
CA ALA A 197 -15.22 -27.32 5.59
C ALA A 197 -15.66 -27.05 7.03
N ARG A 198 -15.37 -25.86 7.57
CA ARG A 198 -15.86 -25.44 8.89
C ARG A 198 -17.38 -25.52 8.97
N GLN A 199 -18.09 -24.96 7.99
CA GLN A 199 -19.55 -24.96 7.97
C GLN A 199 -20.17 -26.35 7.91
N ALA A 200 -19.56 -27.27 7.15
CA ALA A 200 -20.00 -28.66 7.10
C ALA A 200 -19.92 -29.35 8.47
N VAL A 201 -18.95 -28.95 9.30
CA VAL A 201 -18.74 -29.50 10.64
C VAL A 201 -19.60 -28.82 11.71
N THR A 202 -19.77 -27.49 11.63
CA THR A 202 -20.52 -26.72 12.64
C THR A 202 -22.02 -26.62 12.36
N GLY A 203 -22.47 -27.00 11.17
CA GLY A 203 -23.89 -26.97 10.77
C GLY A 203 -24.45 -25.55 10.56
N GLN A 204 -23.61 -24.53 10.41
CA GLN A 204 -24.06 -23.15 10.14
C GLN A 204 -24.23 -22.92 8.63
N GLU A 205 -25.46 -22.70 8.19
CA GLU A 205 -25.78 -22.17 6.86
C GLU A 205 -25.51 -20.65 6.81
N THR A 206 -24.63 -20.21 5.92
CA THR A 206 -24.62 -18.82 5.47
C THR A 206 -25.53 -18.67 4.27
N ALA A 207 -26.52 -17.77 4.39
CA ALA A 207 -27.48 -17.41 3.36
C ALA A 207 -26.81 -17.17 1.99
N SER A 208 -27.31 -17.90 0.99
CA SER A 208 -26.91 -17.80 -0.40
C SER A 208 -27.34 -16.43 -0.96
N SER A 209 -26.39 -15.73 -1.57
CA SER A 209 -26.60 -14.47 -2.28
C SER A 209 -27.57 -14.67 -3.45
N THR A 210 -28.77 -14.11 -3.33
CA THR A 210 -29.74 -14.05 -4.43
C THR A 210 -29.30 -13.03 -5.47
N GLU A 211 -29.19 -13.54 -6.69
CA GLU A 211 -28.96 -12.89 -7.96
C GLU A 211 -30.02 -11.79 -8.24
N LEU A 212 -29.59 -10.56 -8.54
CA LEU A 212 -30.46 -9.47 -8.98
C LEU A 212 -30.12 -9.10 -10.42
N SER A 213 -31.05 -9.42 -11.33
CA SER A 213 -31.08 -8.96 -12.72
C SER A 213 -31.40 -7.45 -12.82
N PRO A 214 -31.07 -6.80 -13.96
CA PRO A 214 -30.99 -5.33 -14.05
C PRO A 214 -32.35 -4.66 -14.33
N ILE A 215 -32.52 -3.43 -13.82
CA ILE A 215 -33.64 -2.53 -14.12
C ILE A 215 -33.15 -1.41 -15.08
N PRO A 216 -33.98 -0.92 -16.03
CA PRO A 216 -33.55 -0.02 -17.10
C PRO A 216 -33.37 1.44 -16.67
N VAL A 217 -32.58 2.13 -17.48
CA VAL A 217 -32.20 3.55 -17.39
C VAL A 217 -33.42 4.48 -17.46
N GLY A 218 -33.56 5.34 -16.44
CA GLY A 218 -34.44 6.51 -16.45
C GLY A 218 -33.61 7.78 -16.22
N SER A 219 -33.67 8.72 -17.16
CA SER A 219 -32.99 10.01 -17.12
C SER A 219 -33.69 11.00 -16.19
N VAL A 220 -32.94 11.77 -15.38
CA VAL A 220 -33.48 13.04 -14.85
C VAL A 220 -32.41 14.11 -14.59
N GLY A 221 -32.73 15.29 -15.14
CA GLY A 221 -32.41 16.68 -14.78
C GLY A 221 -31.49 17.01 -13.61
N ALA A 222 -30.63 18.01 -13.88
CA ALA A 222 -29.83 18.73 -12.90
C ALA A 222 -30.69 19.52 -11.90
N SER A 223 -30.40 19.36 -10.60
CA SER A 223 -30.89 20.25 -9.55
C SER A 223 -29.76 20.56 -8.56
N SER A 224 -29.77 21.79 -8.05
CA SER A 224 -28.75 22.45 -7.24
C SER A 224 -28.32 21.66 -5.99
N ALA A 225 -27.01 21.44 -5.85
CA ALA A 225 -26.42 20.60 -4.80
C ALA A 225 -26.36 21.28 -3.43
N SER A 226 -26.70 20.52 -2.38
CA SER A 226 -26.49 20.89 -0.97
C SER A 226 -25.20 20.23 -0.45
N PRO A 227 -24.41 20.85 0.44
CA PRO A 227 -23.17 20.23 0.93
C PRO A 227 -23.43 18.98 1.79
N SER A 228 -22.86 17.84 1.41
CA SER A 228 -22.90 16.60 2.20
C SER A 228 -21.92 16.72 3.37
N GLN A 229 -22.39 16.45 4.59
CA GLN A 229 -21.53 16.32 5.78
C GLN A 229 -20.99 14.88 5.94
N ALA A 230 -21.55 13.92 5.20
CA ALA A 230 -21.23 12.51 5.30
C ALA A 230 -20.11 12.10 4.34
N LEU A 231 -20.14 12.56 3.08
CA LEU A 231 -19.09 12.24 2.12
C LEU A 231 -17.85 13.09 2.32
N ARG A 232 -16.70 12.41 2.38
CA ARG A 232 -15.38 13.06 2.28
C ARG A 232 -14.57 12.32 1.24
N PHE A 233 -13.72 13.06 0.53
CA PHE A 233 -12.80 12.45 -0.40
C PHE A 233 -11.46 13.18 -0.43
N LYS A 234 -10.46 12.49 -0.98
CA LYS A 234 -9.17 13.04 -1.34
C LYS A 234 -8.83 12.63 -2.76
N ALA A 235 -8.49 13.59 -3.61
CA ALA A 235 -8.02 13.31 -4.97
C ALA A 235 -6.50 13.48 -5.06
N MET A 236 -5.86 12.68 -5.91
CA MET A 236 -4.43 12.73 -6.21
C MET A 236 -4.22 12.58 -7.71
N LEU A 237 -3.36 13.40 -8.29
CA LEU A 237 -2.86 13.21 -9.64
C LEU A 237 -1.57 12.38 -9.55
N LEU A 238 -1.53 11.30 -10.29
CA LEU A 238 -0.41 10.36 -10.37
C LEU A 238 0.04 10.33 -11.82
N ASP A 239 1.32 10.49 -12.06
CA ASP A 239 1.93 10.37 -13.38
C ASP A 239 2.45 8.92 -13.60
N GLU A 240 3.02 8.67 -14.77
CA GLU A 240 3.40 7.31 -15.18
C GLU A 240 4.72 6.89 -14.53
N ASN A 241 5.68 7.81 -14.52
CA ASN A 241 7.06 7.62 -14.08
C ASN A 241 7.29 7.98 -12.59
N SER A 242 6.26 8.43 -11.88
CA SER A 242 6.26 8.87 -10.48
C SER A 242 7.25 10.00 -10.16
N ASN A 243 7.61 10.82 -11.15
CA ASN A 243 8.59 11.90 -10.98
C ASN A 243 7.97 13.28 -10.67
N LEU A 244 6.64 13.38 -10.63
CA LEU A 244 5.85 14.61 -10.39
C LEU A 244 5.98 15.67 -11.49
N ILE A 245 6.59 15.32 -12.62
CA ILE A 245 6.70 16.13 -13.83
C ILE A 245 5.72 15.57 -14.83
N LEU A 246 4.77 16.37 -15.24
CA LEU A 246 3.83 15.95 -16.28
C LEU A 246 4.38 16.31 -17.64
N GLU A 247 4.56 15.34 -18.51
CA GLU A 247 4.99 15.57 -19.88
C GLU A 247 3.83 15.40 -20.88
N GLY A 248 3.88 16.15 -21.98
CA GLY A 248 2.90 15.99 -23.05
C GLY A 248 3.02 14.61 -23.69
N GLY A 249 1.94 13.84 -23.73
CA GLY A 249 1.94 12.45 -24.18
C GLY A 249 2.09 11.42 -23.05
N GLU A 250 2.29 11.86 -21.81
CA GLU A 250 2.41 10.97 -20.64
C GLU A 250 1.04 10.44 -20.16
N HIS A 251 1.02 9.21 -19.63
CA HIS A 251 -0.16 8.66 -18.99
C HIS A 251 -0.34 9.15 -17.55
N VAL A 252 -1.49 9.76 -17.28
CA VAL A 252 -1.85 10.25 -15.93
C VAL A 252 -3.06 9.54 -15.37
N ARG A 253 -3.10 9.41 -14.05
CA ARG A 253 -4.23 8.87 -13.28
C ARG A 253 -4.67 9.87 -12.23
N VAL A 254 -5.96 10.21 -12.20
CA VAL A 254 -6.58 10.92 -11.08
C VAL A 254 -7.23 9.87 -10.17
N ARG A 255 -6.56 9.55 -9.07
CA ARG A 255 -7.09 8.67 -8.04
C ARG A 255 -7.94 9.47 -7.07
N VAL A 256 -9.15 8.98 -6.78
CA VAL A 256 -10.08 9.59 -5.83
C VAL A 256 -10.37 8.55 -4.74
N ASP A 257 -9.90 8.82 -3.52
CA ASP A 257 -10.21 8.03 -2.34
C ASP A 257 -11.41 8.66 -1.62
N ILE A 258 -12.50 7.92 -1.48
CA ILE A 258 -13.77 8.36 -0.92
C ILE A 258 -14.06 7.57 0.35
N ILE A 259 -14.50 8.26 1.40
CA ILE A 259 -14.96 7.67 2.65
C ILE A 259 -16.37 8.16 2.99
N ASN A 260 -17.22 7.24 3.43
CA ASN A 260 -18.48 7.58 4.07
C ASN A 260 -18.25 7.85 5.56
N ALA A 261 -18.15 9.12 5.96
CA ALA A 261 -18.01 9.54 7.35
C ALA A 261 -19.37 9.75 8.05
N GLY A 262 -20.49 9.44 7.38
CA GLY A 262 -21.83 9.52 7.95
C GLY A 262 -22.24 8.25 8.70
N THR A 263 -23.49 8.21 9.14
CA THR A 263 -24.09 7.09 9.89
C THR A 263 -25.04 6.23 9.06
N ARG A 264 -25.30 6.62 7.80
CA ARG A 264 -26.19 5.92 6.87
C ARG A 264 -25.40 5.36 5.69
N VAL A 265 -25.88 4.28 5.10
CA VAL A 265 -25.32 3.73 3.87
C VAL A 265 -25.57 4.71 2.73
N ILE A 266 -24.56 4.91 1.89
CA ILE A 266 -24.67 5.69 0.65
C ILE A 266 -24.85 4.69 -0.47
N GLU A 267 -26.06 4.62 -1.04
CA GLU A 267 -26.39 3.62 -2.05
C GLU A 267 -25.85 3.98 -3.44
N SER A 268 -25.83 5.27 -3.77
CA SER A 268 -25.37 5.74 -5.08
C SER A 268 -24.68 7.09 -4.95
N ALA A 269 -23.43 7.15 -5.40
CA ALA A 269 -22.66 8.36 -5.57
C ALA A 269 -21.84 8.29 -6.87
N SER A 270 -21.37 9.43 -7.34
CA SER A 270 -20.45 9.53 -8.47
C SER A 270 -19.34 10.53 -8.18
N ALA A 271 -18.17 10.28 -8.76
CA ALA A 271 -17.14 11.29 -8.86
C ALA A 271 -17.10 11.83 -10.28
N SER A 272 -16.78 13.11 -10.42
CA SER A 272 -16.64 13.78 -11.71
C SER A 272 -15.43 14.69 -11.77
N LEU A 273 -14.87 14.81 -12.98
CA LEU A 273 -13.75 15.67 -13.33
C LEU A 273 -14.23 16.79 -14.24
N THR A 274 -13.87 18.02 -13.89
CA THR A 274 -14.06 19.23 -14.71
C THR A 274 -12.79 20.07 -14.68
N GLY A 275 -12.66 21.13 -15.47
CA GLY A 275 -11.45 21.96 -15.48
C GLY A 275 -10.99 22.37 -16.86
N THR A 276 -9.67 22.48 -17.06
CA THR A 276 -9.09 22.96 -18.31
C THR A 276 -9.44 22.02 -19.47
N PRO A 277 -10.14 22.50 -20.52
CA PRO A 277 -10.68 21.63 -21.57
C PRO A 277 -9.65 20.70 -22.23
N ILE A 278 -8.45 21.23 -22.54
CA ILE A 278 -7.40 20.46 -23.22
C ILE A 278 -6.95 19.21 -22.44
N VAL A 279 -7.11 19.21 -21.12
CA VAL A 279 -6.77 18.08 -20.24
C VAL A 279 -7.99 17.20 -19.99
N ILE A 280 -9.15 17.80 -19.73
CA ILE A 280 -10.38 17.06 -19.44
C ILE A 280 -10.87 16.24 -20.64
N GLU A 281 -10.71 16.77 -21.85
CA GLU A 281 -11.06 16.07 -23.10
C GLU A 281 -10.21 14.80 -23.34
N GLN A 282 -9.10 14.63 -22.64
CA GLN A 282 -8.28 13.42 -22.74
C GLN A 282 -8.79 12.25 -21.89
N PHE A 283 -9.69 12.50 -20.94
CA PHE A 283 -10.27 11.44 -20.11
C PHE A 283 -11.43 10.77 -20.86
N PRO A 284 -11.39 9.44 -21.11
CA PRO A 284 -12.46 8.74 -21.83
C PRO A 284 -13.82 8.79 -21.11
N ALA A 285 -13.78 8.90 -19.79
CA ALA A 285 -14.93 9.17 -18.95
C ALA A 285 -14.54 10.24 -17.95
N THR A 286 -15.38 11.27 -17.81
CA THR A 286 -15.20 12.35 -16.83
C THR A 286 -16.12 12.18 -15.62
N THR A 287 -16.94 11.13 -15.60
CA THR A 287 -17.79 10.76 -14.46
C THR A 287 -17.74 9.25 -14.26
N LEU A 288 -17.49 8.80 -13.03
CA LEU A 288 -17.44 7.39 -12.66
C LEU A 288 -18.41 7.10 -11.49
N PRO A 289 -19.18 6.00 -11.55
CA PRO A 289 -20.05 5.59 -10.47
C PRO A 289 -19.22 5.04 -9.29
N ILE A 290 -19.68 5.33 -8.08
CA ILE A 290 -19.11 4.80 -6.83
C ILE A 290 -20.06 3.70 -6.32
N PRO A 291 -19.54 2.49 -6.06
CA PRO A 291 -20.34 1.41 -5.46
C PRO A 291 -20.93 1.80 -4.10
N PRO A 292 -21.96 1.08 -3.60
CA PRO A 292 -22.52 1.36 -2.29
C PRO A 292 -21.46 1.40 -1.18
N LEU A 293 -21.52 2.44 -0.34
CA LEU A 293 -20.56 2.73 0.72
C LEU A 293 -21.22 2.63 2.10
N GLN A 294 -20.79 1.66 2.90
CA GLN A 294 -21.20 1.54 4.30
C GLN A 294 -20.57 2.65 5.18
N PRO A 295 -21.17 3.00 6.33
CA PRO A 295 -20.56 3.90 7.30
C PRO A 295 -19.13 3.48 7.68
N GLY A 296 -18.18 4.40 7.56
CA GLY A 296 -16.75 4.17 7.82
C GLY A 296 -16.00 3.45 6.69
N GLN A 297 -16.68 3.01 5.63
CA GLN A 297 -16.05 2.33 4.51
C GLN A 297 -15.35 3.34 3.58
N THR A 298 -14.17 2.95 3.11
CA THR A 298 -13.39 3.67 2.10
C THR A 298 -13.38 2.90 0.78
N LYS A 299 -13.49 3.62 -0.34
CA LYS A 299 -13.28 3.09 -1.70
C LYS A 299 -12.41 4.05 -2.51
N SER A 300 -11.72 3.48 -3.49
CA SER A 300 -10.85 4.22 -4.41
C SER A 300 -11.32 3.98 -5.84
N ILE A 301 -11.37 5.04 -6.64
CA ILE A 301 -11.64 4.99 -8.08
C ILE A 301 -10.58 5.80 -8.82
N GLU A 302 -10.34 5.48 -10.08
CA GLU A 302 -9.30 6.11 -10.89
C GLU A 302 -9.85 6.54 -12.25
N PHE A 303 -9.59 7.80 -12.60
CA PHE A 303 -9.72 8.30 -13.96
C PHE A 303 -8.36 8.22 -14.63
N ILE A 304 -8.31 7.80 -15.89
CA ILE A 304 -7.05 7.61 -16.62
C ILE A 304 -7.13 8.40 -17.92
N ALA A 305 -6.05 9.10 -18.27
CA ALA A 305 -5.92 9.85 -19.52
C ALA A 305 -4.47 9.85 -20.01
N THR A 306 -4.28 10.19 -21.28
CA THR A 306 -2.97 10.53 -21.84
C THR A 306 -2.94 12.04 -22.01
N LEU A 307 -1.95 12.72 -21.44
CA LEU A 307 -1.84 14.17 -21.59
C LEU A 307 -1.62 14.55 -23.06
N PRO A 308 -2.14 15.71 -23.51
CA PRO A 308 -1.98 16.13 -24.88
C PRO A 308 -0.49 16.40 -25.16
N PRO A 309 0.04 16.05 -26.35
CA PRO A 309 1.40 16.41 -26.71
C PRO A 309 1.53 17.94 -26.73
N THR A 310 2.51 18.47 -25.99
CA THR A 310 2.73 19.91 -25.91
C THR A 310 4.13 20.30 -26.39
N LYS A 311 4.21 21.43 -27.10
CA LYS A 311 5.48 22.02 -27.56
C LYS A 311 6.04 23.06 -26.59
N GLN A 312 5.22 23.53 -25.64
CA GLN A 312 5.59 24.53 -24.64
C GLN A 312 4.97 24.15 -23.29
N ALA A 313 5.53 24.65 -22.19
CA ALA A 313 4.94 24.42 -20.88
C ALA A 313 3.52 25.01 -20.81
N GLN A 314 2.55 24.22 -20.35
CA GLN A 314 1.14 24.61 -20.21
C GLN A 314 0.66 24.39 -18.78
N GLN A 315 -0.06 25.35 -18.22
CA GLN A 315 -0.74 25.16 -16.94
C GLN A 315 -2.15 24.64 -17.14
N ALA A 316 -2.57 23.73 -16.27
CA ALA A 316 -3.93 23.20 -16.26
C ALA A 316 -4.43 22.95 -14.83
N ALA A 317 -5.75 22.85 -14.70
CA ALA A 317 -6.41 22.50 -13.46
C ALA A 317 -7.47 21.43 -13.70
N ILE A 318 -7.54 20.45 -12.79
CA ILE A 318 -8.60 19.45 -12.71
C ILE A 318 -9.37 19.69 -11.40
N HIS A 319 -10.64 20.02 -11.52
CA HIS A 319 -11.59 20.12 -10.43
C HIS A 319 -12.29 18.78 -10.26
N VAL A 320 -12.15 18.20 -9.08
CA VAL A 320 -12.74 16.92 -8.69
C VAL A 320 -13.93 17.19 -7.79
N THR A 321 -15.06 16.60 -8.11
CA THR A 321 -16.30 16.67 -7.33
C THR A 321 -16.83 15.27 -7.06
N VAL A 322 -17.41 15.06 -5.87
CA VAL A 322 -18.07 13.80 -5.50
C VAL A 322 -19.47 14.14 -4.98
N ALA A 323 -20.50 13.55 -5.58
CA ALA A 323 -21.90 13.82 -5.26
C ALA A 323 -22.72 12.54 -5.12
N GLU A 324 -23.67 12.55 -4.19
CA GLU A 324 -24.70 11.53 -4.00
C GLU A 324 -25.83 11.75 -5.02
N SER A 325 -26.54 10.69 -5.39
CA SER A 325 -27.71 10.78 -6.29
C SER A 325 -28.82 11.70 -5.76
N GLY A 326 -28.89 11.91 -4.44
CA GLY A 326 -29.81 12.85 -3.79
C GLY A 326 -29.41 14.33 -3.85
N GLY A 327 -28.32 14.67 -4.56
CA GLY A 327 -27.83 16.04 -4.72
C GLY A 327 -26.94 16.55 -3.58
N ALA A 328 -26.60 15.70 -2.62
CA ALA A 328 -25.64 16.04 -1.57
C ALA A 328 -24.21 15.93 -2.11
N GLN A 329 -23.37 16.96 -1.95
CA GLN A 329 -22.04 17.02 -2.55
C GLN A 329 -20.92 17.27 -1.53
N ALA A 330 -19.82 16.52 -1.62
CA ALA A 330 -18.63 16.77 -0.81
C ALA A 330 -17.87 18.03 -1.27
N PRO A 331 -17.08 18.68 -0.40
CA PRO A 331 -16.25 19.82 -0.77
C PRO A 331 -15.36 19.51 -1.96
N SER A 332 -15.41 20.31 -3.03
CA SER A 332 -14.63 20.09 -4.24
C SER A 332 -13.12 20.23 -3.98
N GLN A 333 -12.31 19.51 -4.74
CA GLN A 333 -10.85 19.61 -4.69
C GLN A 333 -10.33 20.04 -6.06
N THR A 334 -9.43 21.04 -6.08
CA THR A 334 -8.73 21.44 -7.31
C THR A 334 -7.32 20.87 -7.31
N LEU A 335 -6.93 20.22 -8.40
CA LEU A 335 -5.59 19.73 -8.69
C LEU A 335 -4.98 20.67 -9.74
N SER A 336 -3.96 21.42 -9.37
CA SER A 336 -3.21 22.28 -10.31
C SER A 336 -2.00 21.52 -10.82
N LEU A 337 -1.75 21.59 -12.13
CA LEU A 337 -0.66 20.89 -12.80
C LEU A 337 0.00 21.74 -13.88
N ALA A 338 1.27 21.45 -14.17
CA ALA A 338 2.04 22.03 -15.26
C ALA A 338 2.56 20.92 -16.18
N ILE A 339 2.21 20.97 -17.46
CA ILE A 339 2.58 19.99 -18.49
C ILE A 339 3.75 20.55 -19.28
N GLN A 340 4.87 19.83 -19.36
CA GLN A 340 6.09 20.18 -20.08
C GLN A 340 6.23 19.40 -21.39
N PRO A 341 7.07 19.85 -22.34
CA PRO A 341 7.36 19.07 -23.55
C PRO A 341 8.08 17.76 -23.24
N ALA A 342 7.67 16.66 -23.89
CA ALA A 342 8.29 15.35 -23.71
C ALA A 342 9.76 15.31 -24.16
N GLY A 343 10.59 14.56 -23.41
CA GLY A 343 11.98 14.27 -23.76
C GLY A 343 12.97 15.34 -23.29
N THR A 344 12.63 16.12 -22.27
CA THR A 344 13.50 17.18 -21.72
C THR A 344 14.35 16.76 -20.52
N GLY A 345 14.23 15.53 -20.00
CA GLY A 345 15.03 15.06 -18.86
C GLY A 345 15.59 13.64 -19.00
N GLN A 346 16.90 13.47 -18.80
CA GLN A 346 17.45 12.19 -18.38
C GLN A 346 16.97 11.91 -16.95
N ASP A 347 16.53 10.68 -16.64
CA ASP A 347 16.19 10.21 -15.28
C ASP A 347 17.45 10.13 -14.39
N ASP A 348 18.03 11.27 -14.05
CA ASP A 348 19.02 11.41 -12.98
C ASP A 348 18.37 12.21 -11.85
N VAL A 349 18.21 11.60 -10.68
CA VAL A 349 17.65 12.24 -9.48
C VAL A 349 18.48 13.46 -9.04
N ASN A 350 19.74 13.56 -9.48
CA ASN A 350 20.57 14.74 -9.24
C ASN A 350 20.32 15.86 -10.25
N GLN A 351 19.63 15.60 -11.36
CA GLN A 351 19.19 16.60 -12.33
C GLN A 351 17.79 17.07 -11.95
N ILE A 352 17.75 18.07 -11.06
CA ILE A 352 16.49 18.67 -10.63
C ILE A 352 15.89 19.48 -11.79
N PRO A 353 14.62 19.24 -12.17
CA PRO A 353 13.95 19.97 -13.24
C PRO A 353 13.90 21.47 -12.98
N ALA A 354 13.66 22.27 -14.02
CA ALA A 354 13.41 23.69 -13.85
C ALA A 354 12.07 23.94 -13.09
N PRO A 355 11.97 25.01 -12.28
CA PRO A 355 10.76 25.31 -11.53
C PRO A 355 9.54 25.42 -12.45
N ALA A 356 8.44 24.78 -12.07
CA ALA A 356 7.19 24.87 -12.82
C ALA A 356 6.65 26.31 -12.77
N PRO A 357 6.53 27.02 -13.92
CA PRO A 357 6.05 28.40 -13.92
C PRO A 357 4.65 28.47 -13.30
N GLY A 358 4.44 29.35 -12.31
CA GLY A 358 3.15 29.63 -11.67
C GLY A 358 2.61 28.59 -10.69
N PHE A 359 3.35 27.50 -10.40
CA PHE A 359 3.03 26.64 -9.26
C PHE A 359 3.74 27.14 -8.00
N HIS A 360 2.98 27.65 -7.03
CA HIS A 360 3.52 28.22 -5.81
C HIS A 360 2.78 27.68 -4.59
N GLN A 361 3.54 27.33 -3.56
CA GLN A 361 3.05 26.86 -2.26
C GLN A 361 3.56 27.81 -1.15
N PRO A 362 3.08 29.07 -1.10
CA PRO A 362 3.61 30.09 -0.19
C PRO A 362 3.33 29.81 1.29
N GLN A 363 2.39 28.91 1.59
CA GLN A 363 2.06 28.45 2.94
C GLN A 363 2.74 27.12 3.31
N THR A 364 3.64 26.62 2.47
CA THR A 364 4.43 25.42 2.76
C THR A 364 5.82 25.83 3.24
N TYR A 365 6.29 25.18 4.30
CA TYR A 365 7.60 25.40 4.92
C TYR A 365 8.35 24.09 5.03
N LEU A 366 9.64 24.11 4.73
CA LEU A 366 10.51 22.93 4.77
C LEU A 366 11.69 23.18 5.71
N VAL A 367 11.89 22.26 6.66
CA VAL A 367 13.16 22.10 7.39
C VAL A 367 13.80 20.79 6.92
N SER A 368 14.85 20.89 6.11
CA SER A 368 15.58 19.73 5.57
C SER A 368 16.89 19.56 6.32
N ILE A 369 17.09 18.40 6.95
CA ILE A 369 18.20 18.12 7.85
C ILE A 369 18.96 16.89 7.35
N GLY A 370 20.26 17.03 7.07
CA GLY A 370 21.10 15.94 6.57
C GLY A 370 22.36 15.74 7.42
N VAL A 371 22.48 14.61 8.11
CA VAL A 371 23.63 14.30 8.98
C VAL A 371 24.42 13.11 8.43
N GLY A 372 25.39 13.42 7.58
CA GLY A 372 26.23 12.42 6.91
C GLY A 372 27.58 12.16 7.58
N ALA A 373 28.08 13.15 8.33
CA ALA A 373 29.29 13.07 9.13
C ALA A 373 28.98 13.28 10.61
N TYR A 374 29.82 12.72 11.47
CA TYR A 374 29.68 12.81 12.92
C TYR A 374 31.03 13.14 13.54
N ARG A 375 31.04 13.94 14.62
CA ARG A 375 32.25 14.22 15.39
C ARG A 375 32.76 12.99 16.13
N ASP A 376 31.86 12.13 16.60
CA ASP A 376 32.24 10.87 17.22
C ASP A 376 32.60 9.84 16.13
N PRO A 377 33.87 9.40 16.03
CA PRO A 377 34.29 8.45 15.01
C PRO A 377 33.69 7.04 15.20
N LYS A 378 33.04 6.76 16.34
CA LYS A 378 32.33 5.49 16.56
C LYS A 378 31.00 5.41 15.82
N LEU A 379 30.44 6.55 15.42
CA LEU A 379 29.21 6.60 14.65
C LEU A 379 29.51 6.31 13.17
N THR A 380 28.67 5.48 12.54
CA THR A 380 28.85 5.13 11.13
C THR A 380 28.57 6.33 10.24
N LEU A 381 29.43 6.61 9.25
CA LEU A 381 29.16 7.69 8.31
C LEU A 381 27.96 7.38 7.40
N ARG A 382 27.15 8.39 7.12
CA ARG A 382 26.02 8.35 6.19
C ARG A 382 26.32 9.25 4.99
N ARG A 383 27.25 8.83 4.13
CA ARG A 383 27.90 9.69 3.11
C ARG A 383 26.96 10.51 2.22
N PHE A 384 25.74 10.04 2.00
CA PHE A 384 24.74 10.70 1.16
C PHE A 384 23.75 11.58 1.93
N ALA A 385 23.63 11.45 3.25
CA ALA A 385 22.55 12.10 4.00
C ALA A 385 22.51 13.63 3.88
N ALA A 386 23.67 14.29 3.77
CA ALA A 386 23.73 15.73 3.52
C ALA A 386 23.24 16.09 2.11
N THR A 387 23.71 15.35 1.10
CA THR A 387 23.29 15.51 -0.30
C THR A 387 21.80 15.18 -0.47
N ASP A 388 21.29 14.16 0.20
CA ASP A 388 19.87 13.80 0.17
C ASP A 388 19.01 14.98 0.67
N ALA A 389 19.40 15.60 1.78
CA ALA A 389 18.70 16.78 2.32
C ALA A 389 18.77 18.00 1.40
N GLU A 390 19.91 18.23 0.74
CA GLU A 390 20.09 19.28 -0.28
C GLU A 390 19.18 19.03 -1.49
N THR A 391 19.19 17.81 -2.03
CA THR A 391 18.39 17.41 -3.18
C THR A 391 16.90 17.51 -2.88
N VAL A 392 16.44 17.02 -1.72
CA VAL A 392 15.04 17.17 -1.28
C VAL A 392 14.64 18.64 -1.19
N ALA A 393 15.49 19.49 -0.60
CA ALA A 393 15.20 20.92 -0.50
C ALA A 393 15.03 21.56 -1.88
N ALA A 394 15.90 21.22 -2.84
CA ALA A 394 15.83 21.76 -4.18
C ALA A 394 14.62 21.22 -4.98
N TYR A 395 14.22 19.96 -4.81
CA TYR A 395 12.98 19.43 -5.39
C TYR A 395 11.73 20.13 -4.87
N PHE A 396 11.65 20.40 -3.56
CA PHE A 396 10.52 21.15 -3.00
C PHE A 396 10.48 22.60 -3.49
N GLN A 397 11.63 23.22 -3.76
CA GLN A 397 11.68 24.55 -4.37
C GLN A 397 11.26 24.53 -5.84
N SER A 398 11.72 23.54 -6.61
CA SER A 398 11.48 23.45 -8.06
C SER A 398 10.08 22.91 -8.38
N LEU A 399 9.82 21.64 -8.04
CA LEU A 399 8.56 20.96 -8.35
C LEU A 399 7.49 21.20 -7.28
N GLY A 400 7.91 21.31 -6.02
CA GLY A 400 7.00 21.55 -4.89
C GLY A 400 6.50 23.00 -4.77
N GLY A 401 7.04 23.94 -5.55
CA GLY A 401 6.65 25.35 -5.55
C GLY A 401 6.92 26.08 -4.23
N VAL A 402 7.76 25.54 -3.35
CA VAL A 402 8.07 26.13 -2.03
C VAL A 402 9.01 27.31 -2.21
N PRO A 403 8.67 28.52 -1.74
CA PRO A 403 9.55 29.67 -1.86
C PRO A 403 10.89 29.42 -1.15
N PRO A 404 12.04 29.88 -1.70
CA PRO A 404 13.34 29.73 -1.04
C PRO A 404 13.38 30.32 0.39
N SER A 405 12.62 31.39 0.65
CA SER A 405 12.45 31.98 1.98
C SER A 405 11.83 31.03 3.01
N ASN A 406 11.07 30.05 2.56
CA ASN A 406 10.34 29.08 3.37
C ASN A 406 11.12 27.76 3.53
N VAL A 407 12.38 27.71 3.10
CA VAL A 407 13.25 26.55 3.25
C VAL A 407 14.37 26.85 4.24
N ARG A 408 14.57 25.93 5.18
CA ARG A 408 15.75 25.88 6.04
C ARG A 408 16.46 24.55 5.83
N LEU A 409 17.71 24.65 5.37
CA LEU A 409 18.58 23.51 5.12
C LEU A 409 19.68 23.49 6.18
N LEU A 410 19.76 22.38 6.93
CA LEU A 410 20.78 22.13 7.94
C LEU A 410 21.53 20.85 7.58
N HIS A 411 22.85 20.92 7.42
CA HIS A 411 23.64 19.71 7.13
C HIS A 411 24.94 19.69 7.91
N ASN A 412 25.34 18.48 8.33
CA ASN A 412 26.59 18.20 9.05
C ASN A 412 26.88 19.24 10.15
N GLN A 413 27.91 20.08 10.00
CA GLN A 413 28.35 21.05 11.01
C GLN A 413 27.27 22.05 11.44
N LYS A 414 26.21 22.24 10.64
CA LYS A 414 25.04 23.10 10.93
C LYS A 414 23.81 22.31 11.40
N ALA A 415 23.93 21.01 11.61
CA ALA A 415 22.89 20.16 12.17
C ALA A 415 23.22 19.85 13.64
N LEU A 416 23.45 20.89 14.43
CA LEU A 416 23.63 20.80 15.89
C LEU A 416 22.30 20.96 16.60
N ARG A 417 22.24 20.56 17.87
CA ARG A 417 21.04 20.73 18.71
C ARG A 417 20.57 22.19 18.74
N ALA A 418 21.49 23.14 18.83
CA ALA A 418 21.18 24.58 18.85
C ALA A 418 20.58 25.06 17.52
N ASP A 419 21.13 24.63 16.38
CA ASP A 419 20.65 25.02 15.05
C ASP A 419 19.24 24.46 14.78
N ILE A 420 19.01 23.19 15.14
CA ILE A 420 17.69 22.56 15.03
C ILE A 420 16.69 23.24 15.97
N HIS A 421 17.12 23.59 17.20
CA HIS A 421 16.27 24.32 18.13
C HIS A 421 15.89 25.70 17.59
N GLU A 422 16.84 26.45 17.03
CA GLU A 422 16.57 27.73 16.37
C GLU A 422 15.57 27.57 15.22
N ALA A 423 15.77 26.58 14.35
CA ALA A 423 14.87 26.33 13.23
C ALA A 423 13.43 26.01 13.68
N LEU A 424 13.27 25.17 14.71
CA LEU A 424 11.96 24.66 15.15
C LEU A 424 11.23 25.57 16.13
N TYR A 425 11.94 26.22 17.05
CA TYR A 425 11.37 27.04 18.11
C TYR A 425 11.51 28.55 17.87
N GLY A 426 12.49 28.97 17.08
CA GLY A 426 12.71 30.36 16.69
C GLY A 426 12.07 30.69 15.35
N TRP A 427 12.60 30.08 14.28
CA TRP A 427 12.24 30.41 12.91
C TRP A 427 10.82 29.96 12.53
N LEU A 428 10.49 28.67 12.63
CA LEU A 428 9.18 28.15 12.22
C LEU A 428 7.97 28.89 12.85
N PRO A 429 7.92 29.14 14.17
CA PRO A 429 6.77 29.80 14.79
C PRO A 429 6.57 31.26 14.36
N GLN A 430 7.62 31.92 13.87
CA GLN A 430 7.54 33.29 13.38
C GLN A 430 7.04 33.38 11.93
N HIS A 431 7.10 32.27 11.18
CA HIS A 431 6.81 32.26 9.74
C HIS A 431 5.56 31.43 9.40
N ALA A 432 5.39 30.26 10.02
CA ALA A 432 4.30 29.34 9.70
C ALA A 432 2.96 29.83 10.27
N ALA A 433 2.06 30.27 9.37
CA ALA A 433 0.70 30.67 9.70
C ALA A 433 -0.19 29.47 10.09
N LYS A 434 -1.42 29.72 10.55
CA LYS A 434 -2.31 28.66 11.05
C LYS A 434 -2.71 27.62 10.00
N ASP A 435 -2.75 28.03 8.74
CA ASP A 435 -3.11 27.21 7.58
C ASP A 435 -1.89 26.56 6.91
N ALA A 436 -0.68 26.80 7.44
CA ALA A 436 0.56 26.33 6.84
C ALA A 436 0.71 24.80 6.86
N VAL A 437 1.45 24.29 5.89
CA VAL A 437 1.95 22.91 5.86
C VAL A 437 3.44 22.94 6.20
N VAL A 438 3.84 22.24 7.25
CA VAL A 438 5.25 22.13 7.66
C VAL A 438 5.77 20.75 7.32
N ILE A 439 6.87 20.69 6.59
CA ILE A 439 7.57 19.47 6.23
C ILE A 439 8.91 19.49 6.93
N VAL A 440 9.21 18.42 7.67
CA VAL A 440 10.52 18.22 8.28
C VAL A 440 11.10 16.93 7.72
N TYR A 441 12.16 17.07 6.92
CA TYR A 441 12.91 15.95 6.37
C TYR A 441 14.18 15.77 7.19
N PHE A 442 14.44 14.54 7.66
CA PHE A 442 15.65 14.19 8.36
C PHE A 442 16.31 12.98 7.69
N SER A 443 17.51 13.16 7.16
CA SER A 443 18.38 12.09 6.69
C SER A 443 19.55 11.87 7.65
N GLY A 444 19.72 10.66 8.16
CA GLY A 444 20.76 10.38 9.15
C GLY A 444 20.61 9.08 9.93
N GLN A 445 20.95 9.12 11.21
CA GLN A 445 20.84 7.98 12.12
C GLN A 445 19.91 8.28 13.28
N ALA A 446 19.26 7.22 13.75
CA ALA A 446 18.56 7.21 15.01
C ALA A 446 19.02 6.02 15.87
N MET A 447 18.99 6.22 17.17
CA MET A 447 19.25 5.20 18.18
C MET A 447 18.00 4.97 19.01
N VAL A 448 17.76 3.71 19.36
CA VAL A 448 16.71 3.32 20.31
C VAL A 448 17.38 2.91 21.61
N THR A 449 17.01 3.56 22.70
CA THR A 449 17.47 3.24 24.05
C THR A 449 16.88 1.90 24.52
N PRO A 450 17.44 1.27 25.58
CA PRO A 450 16.82 0.09 26.19
C PRO A 450 15.40 0.32 26.70
N SER A 451 15.04 1.56 27.08
CA SER A 451 13.68 1.95 27.46
C SER A 451 12.73 2.09 26.27
N GLY A 452 13.24 2.08 25.03
CA GLY A 452 12.46 2.24 23.81
C GLY A 452 12.41 3.68 23.26
N ASP A 453 13.10 4.63 23.89
CA ASP A 453 13.13 6.02 23.44
C ASP A 453 13.95 6.15 22.15
N ILE A 454 13.40 6.89 21.18
CA ILE A 454 14.05 7.15 19.89
C ILE A 454 14.80 8.47 19.97
N LEU A 455 16.11 8.43 19.68
CA LEU A 455 17.02 9.56 19.72
C LEU A 455 17.68 9.74 18.35
N LEU A 456 17.48 10.88 17.72
CA LEU A 456 18.15 11.26 16.47
C LEU A 456 19.62 11.62 16.76
N THR A 457 20.51 11.14 15.90
CA THR A 457 21.94 11.42 16.01
C THR A 457 22.29 12.66 15.21
N LEU A 458 22.72 13.70 15.91
CA LEU A 458 23.16 14.97 15.32
C LEU A 458 24.66 14.95 15.03
N TYR A 459 25.17 15.98 14.36
CA TYR A 459 26.60 16.04 13.98
C TYR A 459 27.56 15.94 15.17
N ASP A 460 27.19 16.53 16.32
CA ASP A 460 27.96 16.44 17.57
C ASP A 460 27.47 15.36 18.53
N GLY A 461 26.61 14.45 18.04
CA GLY A 461 26.14 13.28 18.77
C GLY A 461 27.26 12.32 19.14
N ASN A 462 27.04 11.58 20.22
CA ASN A 462 27.99 10.61 20.75
C ASN A 462 27.28 9.29 21.04
N ALA A 463 27.83 8.16 20.55
CA ALA A 463 27.22 6.85 20.74
C ALA A 463 27.26 6.38 22.21
N GLY A 464 28.22 6.89 22.98
CA GLY A 464 28.40 6.59 24.40
C GLY A 464 27.45 7.35 25.32
N ASP A 465 27.06 8.56 24.94
CA ASP A 465 26.35 9.54 25.78
C ASP A 465 25.03 9.98 25.12
N SER A 466 23.91 9.43 25.60
CA SER A 466 22.58 9.70 25.07
C SER A 466 22.14 11.16 25.26
N THR A 467 22.74 11.91 26.19
CA THR A 467 22.40 13.33 26.39
C THR A 467 22.82 14.20 25.20
N ARG A 468 23.80 13.73 24.42
CA ARG A 468 24.27 14.39 23.18
C ARG A 468 23.48 13.99 21.94
N LEU A 469 22.49 13.11 22.07
CA LEU A 469 21.54 12.77 21.02
C LEU A 469 20.29 13.64 21.16
N TYR A 470 19.47 13.71 20.12
CA TYR A 470 18.27 14.55 20.09
C TYR A 470 17.00 13.70 20.23
N PRO A 471 16.28 13.78 21.35
CA PRO A 471 15.06 12.99 21.55
C PRO A 471 14.00 13.30 20.49
N LEU A 472 13.36 12.27 19.94
CA LEU A 472 12.23 12.46 19.03
C LEU A 472 11.05 13.15 19.75
N THR A 473 10.91 12.94 21.05
CA THR A 473 9.92 13.63 21.90
C THR A 473 10.14 15.15 21.98
N ASP A 474 11.39 15.64 21.87
CA ASP A 474 11.69 17.07 21.78
C ASP A 474 11.18 17.65 20.43
N LEU A 475 11.24 16.83 19.37
CA LEU A 475 10.69 17.15 18.04
C LEU A 475 9.16 17.20 18.07
N GLU A 476 8.53 16.18 18.64
CA GLU A 476 7.08 16.10 18.83
C GLU A 476 6.56 17.28 19.67
N SER A 477 7.29 17.66 20.71
CA SER A 477 6.98 18.83 21.53
C SER A 477 7.07 20.13 20.73
N ALA A 478 8.04 20.25 19.82
CA ALA A 478 8.14 21.40 18.92
C ALA A 478 6.92 21.46 17.99
N PHE A 479 6.55 20.32 17.40
CA PHE A 479 5.42 20.18 16.50
C PHE A 479 4.09 20.50 17.17
N ALA A 480 3.87 20.01 18.40
CA ALA A 480 2.66 20.28 19.17
C ALA A 480 2.42 21.78 19.46
N ARG A 481 3.49 22.60 19.43
CA ARG A 481 3.40 24.06 19.64
C ARG A 481 3.05 24.82 18.36
N LEU A 482 3.32 24.24 17.20
CA LEU A 482 2.97 24.83 15.91
C LEU A 482 1.46 24.72 15.71
N LYS A 483 0.80 25.86 15.52
CA LYS A 483 -0.66 25.91 15.29
C LYS A 483 -0.99 25.75 13.80
N THR A 484 -0.28 24.89 13.08
CA THR A 484 -0.35 24.75 11.63
C THR A 484 -1.41 23.73 11.21
N LYS A 485 -1.75 23.70 9.92
CA LYS A 485 -2.78 22.79 9.39
C LYS A 485 -2.30 21.34 9.37
N GLN A 486 -1.03 21.14 9.02
CA GLN A 486 -0.45 19.82 8.88
C GLN A 486 1.07 19.88 9.11
N ILE A 487 1.60 18.85 9.76
CA ILE A 487 3.02 18.63 9.93
C ILE A 487 3.34 17.24 9.38
N ILE A 488 4.34 17.14 8.51
CA ILE A 488 4.80 15.90 7.90
C ILE A 488 6.27 15.73 8.29
N PHE A 489 6.57 14.63 9.00
CA PHE A 489 7.94 14.24 9.31
C PHE A 489 8.35 13.07 8.42
N LEU A 490 9.43 13.27 7.67
CA LEU A 490 10.01 12.29 6.76
C LEU A 490 11.37 11.88 7.32
N PHE A 491 11.52 10.61 7.68
CA PHE A 491 12.78 10.06 8.18
C PHE A 491 13.41 9.14 7.14
N ASP A 492 14.62 9.49 6.71
CA ASP A 492 15.45 8.72 5.80
C ASP A 492 16.75 8.31 6.49
N GLY A 493 16.71 7.18 7.19
CA GLY A 493 17.83 6.86 8.05
C GLY A 493 17.93 5.43 8.49
N MET A 494 19.05 5.15 9.14
CA MET A 494 19.27 3.89 9.83
C MET A 494 18.83 4.02 11.28
N VAL A 495 18.10 3.02 11.77
CA VAL A 495 17.75 2.88 13.18
C VAL A 495 18.58 1.77 13.80
N SER A 496 19.26 2.05 14.89
CA SER A 496 20.06 1.06 15.63
C SER A 496 19.54 0.93 17.07
N ARG A 497 19.58 -0.30 17.62
CA ARG A 497 19.22 -0.55 19.03
C ARG A 497 20.49 -0.70 19.84
N ARG A 498 20.58 0.00 20.98
CA ARG A 498 21.63 -0.25 21.96
C ARG A 498 21.22 -1.46 22.79
N LEU A 499 22.00 -2.54 22.70
CA LEU A 499 21.83 -3.75 23.51
C LEU A 499 22.13 -3.49 24.98
#